data_AF-A0A200PRD6-F1
#
_entry.id   AF-A0A200PRD6-F1
#
_cell.length_a   1.000
_cell.length_b   1.000
_cell.length_c   1.000
_cell.angle_alpha   90.00
_cell.angle_beta   90.00
_cell.angle_gamma   90.00
#
_symmetry.space_group_name_H-M   'P 1'
#
loop_
_entity.id
_entity.type
_entity.pdbx_description
1 polymer ?
#
loop_
_entity_poly.entity_id
_entity_poly.type
_entity_poly.pdbx_seq_one_letter_code
_entity_poly.pdbx_strand_id
1 'polypeptide(L)'
;MTIAASGPSRAEILSLFRSLLRTARDFSDYNIREAEILSLFRSLLRTARDFSDYNIREYAKRRTIDGFRQNRNLSDPSSISSAFSEGKSELQVAKRQAVVYSLYAPKAKSVMEMESH
;
A
#
# COMPACT_ATOMS: atom_id res chain seq x y z
N MET A 1 1.81 21.79 -55.08
CA MET A 1 0.94 21.13 -54.09
C MET A 1 1.66 21.21 -52.76
N THR A 2 1.32 22.22 -51.95
CA THR A 2 2.01 22.52 -50.69
C THR A 2 1.20 21.88 -49.56
N ILE A 3 1.70 20.79 -48.99
CA ILE A 3 1.08 20.13 -47.84
C ILE A 3 1.24 21.09 -46.66
N ALA A 4 0.14 21.75 -46.27
CA ALA A 4 0.08 22.53 -45.05
C ALA A 4 0.25 21.56 -43.87
N ALA A 5 1.41 21.61 -43.22
CA ALA A 5 1.61 20.96 -41.94
C ALA A 5 0.72 21.69 -40.90
N SER A 6 -0.51 21.22 -40.73
CA SER A 6 -1.36 21.65 -39.62
C SER A 6 -0.68 21.21 -38.34
N GLY A 7 -0.23 22.18 -37.53
CA GLY A 7 0.39 21.91 -36.24
C GLY A 7 -0.54 21.14 -35.29
N PRO A 8 0.02 20.44 -34.29
CA PRO A 8 -0.75 19.60 -33.39
C PRO A 8 -1.80 20.42 -32.63
N SER A 9 -2.99 19.87 -32.51
CA SER A 9 -4.10 20.50 -31.80
C SER A 9 -3.81 20.60 -30.30
N ARG A 10 -4.43 21.58 -29.62
CA ARG A 10 -4.31 21.74 -28.16
C ARG A 10 -4.67 20.45 -27.40
N ALA A 11 -5.59 19.65 -27.92
CA ALA A 11 -5.99 18.38 -27.33
C ALA A 11 -4.88 17.31 -27.45
N GLU A 12 -4.19 17.25 -28.59
CA GLU A 12 -3.05 16.34 -28.80
C GLU A 12 -1.90 16.70 -27.87
N ILE A 13 -1.55 17.99 -27.76
CA ILE A 13 -0.52 18.48 -26.83
C ILE A 13 -0.84 18.10 -25.38
N LEU A 14 -2.10 18.30 -24.95
CA LEU A 14 -2.53 17.95 -23.59
C LEU A 14 -2.54 16.43 -23.36
N SER A 15 -2.87 15.63 -24.37
CA SER A 15 -2.84 14.16 -24.28
C SER A 15 -1.42 13.64 -24.14
N LEU A 16 -0.47 14.20 -24.91
CA LEU A 16 0.95 13.89 -24.84
C LEU A 16 1.52 14.31 -23.48
N PHE A 17 1.15 15.48 -22.98
CA PHE A 17 1.59 15.94 -21.65
C PHE A 17 1.06 15.04 -20.53
N ARG A 18 -0.21 14.62 -20.61
CA ARG A 18 -0.78 13.64 -19.65
C ARG A 18 -0.09 12.28 -19.75
N SER A 19 0.24 11.83 -20.95
CA SER A 19 1.02 10.60 -21.17
C SER A 19 2.41 10.72 -20.54
N LEU A 20 3.10 11.84 -20.79
CA LEU A 20 4.44 12.14 -20.27
C LEU A 20 4.44 12.22 -18.75
N LEU A 21 3.44 12.87 -18.14
CA LEU A 21 3.30 12.94 -16.69
C LEU A 21 3.01 11.56 -16.07
N ARG A 22 2.30 10.69 -16.80
CA ARG A 22 2.04 9.31 -16.36
C ARG A 22 3.32 8.48 -16.42
N THR A 23 4.06 8.52 -17.53
CA THR A 23 5.36 7.83 -17.64
C THR A 23 6.41 8.38 -16.68
N ALA A 24 6.45 9.71 -16.45
CA ALA A 24 7.37 10.30 -15.47
C ALA A 24 7.03 9.88 -14.03
N ARG A 25 5.73 9.71 -13.71
CA ARG A 25 5.28 9.18 -12.43
C ARG A 25 5.67 7.70 -12.27
N ASP A 26 5.43 6.90 -13.30
CA ASP A 26 5.82 5.49 -13.31
C ASP A 26 7.34 5.35 -13.10
N PHE A 27 8.15 6.20 -13.73
CA PHE A 27 9.61 6.26 -13.55
C PHE A 27 10.03 6.58 -12.10
N SER A 28 9.28 7.44 -11.40
CA SER A 28 9.50 7.73 -9.98
C SER A 28 9.13 6.55 -9.09
N ASP A 29 8.10 5.79 -9.46
CA ASP A 29 7.61 4.63 -8.71
C ASP A 29 8.49 3.37 -8.93
N TYR A 30 9.42 3.39 -9.88
CA TYR A 30 10.44 2.35 -10.08
C TYR A 30 11.64 2.44 -9.11
N ASN A 31 11.78 3.55 -8.37
CA ASN A 31 12.90 3.77 -7.44
C ASN A 31 12.50 3.53 -5.97
N ILE A 32 11.73 2.47 -5.71
CA ILE A 32 11.36 2.11 -4.33
C ILE A 32 12.59 1.54 -3.63
N ARG A 33 13.00 2.18 -2.54
CA ARG A 33 14.16 1.73 -1.76
C ARG A 33 13.77 0.64 -0.78
N GLU A 34 14.70 -0.26 -0.49
CA GLU A 34 14.51 -1.31 0.53
C GLU A 34 14.06 -0.72 1.88
N ALA A 35 14.62 0.43 2.27
CA ALA A 35 14.23 1.15 3.48
C ALA A 35 12.74 1.53 3.51
N GLU A 36 12.15 1.88 2.37
CA GLU A 36 10.73 2.21 2.25
C GLU A 36 9.85 0.97 2.39
N ILE A 37 10.26 -0.15 1.78
CA ILE A 37 9.59 -1.45 1.92
C ILE A 37 9.58 -1.89 3.38
N LEU A 38 10.73 -1.81 4.06
CA LEU A 38 10.85 -2.14 5.47
C LEU A 38 10.07 -1.15 6.36
N SER A 39 9.98 0.12 5.97
CA SER A 39 9.17 1.12 6.66
C SER A 39 7.67 0.79 6.55
N LEU A 40 7.22 0.37 5.36
CA LEU A 40 5.84 -0.09 5.14
C LEU A 40 5.51 -1.32 5.98
N PHE A 41 6.39 -2.33 5.98
CA PHE A 41 6.24 -3.53 6.81
C PHE A 41 6.07 -3.19 8.30
N ARG A 42 6.97 -2.36 8.84
CA ARG A 42 6.90 -1.93 10.25
C ARG A 42 5.65 -1.10 10.54
N SER A 43 5.20 -0.31 9.57
CA SER A 43 3.98 0.49 9.73
C SER A 43 2.73 -0.40 9.78
N LEU A 44 2.63 -1.41 8.92
CA LEU A 44 1.55 -2.40 8.97
C LEU A 44 1.55 -3.18 10.29
N LEU A 45 2.72 -3.63 10.76
CA LEU A 45 2.84 -4.32 12.05
C LEU A 45 2.49 -3.42 13.24
N ARG A 46 2.84 -2.13 13.20
CA ARG A 46 2.40 -1.18 14.23
C ARG A 46 0.89 -1.00 14.22
N THR A 47 0.31 -0.75 13.04
CA THR A 47 -1.16 -0.62 12.91
C THR A 47 -1.89 -1.90 13.30
N ALA A 48 -1.32 -3.08 13.06
CA ALA A 48 -1.88 -4.33 13.56
C ALA A 48 -2.02 -4.32 15.10
N ARG A 49 -1.06 -3.75 15.82
CA ARG A 49 -1.11 -3.64 17.30
C ARG A 49 -2.17 -2.68 17.82
N ASP A 50 -2.66 -1.76 16.98
CA ASP A 50 -3.70 -0.79 17.35
C ASP A 50 -5.10 -1.42 17.40
N PHE A 51 -5.28 -2.64 16.88
CA PHE A 51 -6.54 -3.37 17.01
C PHE A 51 -6.73 -3.90 18.44
N SER A 52 -7.83 -3.46 19.05
CA SER A 52 -8.27 -3.87 20.39
C SER A 52 -8.62 -5.35 20.47
N ASP A 53 -9.29 -5.88 19.44
CA ASP A 53 -9.64 -7.29 19.35
C ASP A 53 -8.42 -8.18 19.07
N TYR A 54 -8.21 -9.19 19.91
CA TYR A 54 -7.12 -10.16 19.80
C TYR A 54 -7.06 -10.84 18.43
N ASN A 55 -8.19 -11.35 17.95
CA ASN A 55 -8.25 -12.12 16.72
C ASN A 55 -7.88 -11.25 15.52
N ILE A 56 -8.39 -10.01 15.51
CA ILE A 56 -8.12 -9.06 14.44
C ILE A 56 -6.67 -8.60 14.44
N ARG A 57 -6.10 -8.33 15.62
CA ARG A 57 -4.69 -7.99 15.77
C ARG A 57 -3.77 -9.10 15.27
N GLU A 58 -3.99 -10.34 15.72
CA GLU A 58 -3.15 -11.47 15.31
C GLU A 58 -3.36 -11.83 13.82
N TYR A 59 -4.59 -11.72 13.31
CA TYR A 59 -4.86 -11.85 11.88
C TYR A 59 -4.11 -10.81 11.06
N ALA A 60 -4.21 -9.52 11.40
CA ALA A 60 -3.56 -8.44 10.68
C ALA A 60 -2.02 -8.58 10.68
N LYS A 61 -1.46 -8.99 11.82
CA LYS A 61 -0.03 -9.30 11.96
C LYS A 61 0.37 -10.47 11.05
N ARG A 62 -0.35 -11.59 11.10
CA ARG A 62 -0.09 -12.77 10.25
C ARG A 62 -0.22 -12.43 8.78
N ARG A 63 -1.30 -11.78 8.36
CA ARG A 63 -1.55 -11.39 6.95
C ARG A 63 -0.47 -10.46 6.41
N THR A 64 0.05 -9.57 7.25
CA THR A 64 1.19 -8.70 6.91
C THR A 64 2.46 -9.53 6.70
N ILE A 65 2.81 -10.42 7.64
CA ILE A 65 4.01 -11.26 7.53
C ILE A 65 3.93 -12.18 6.31
N ASP A 66 2.79 -12.83 6.10
CA ASP A 66 2.56 -13.74 4.98
C ASP A 66 2.64 -13.01 3.64
N GLY A 67 2.02 -11.82 3.53
CA GLY A 67 2.09 -11.00 2.32
C GLY A 67 3.52 -10.60 1.94
N PHE A 68 4.35 -10.20 2.93
CA PHE A 68 5.76 -9.87 2.66
C PHE A 68 6.59 -11.11 2.33
N ARG A 69 6.30 -12.27 2.95
CA ARG A 69 6.97 -13.54 2.63
C ARG A 69 6.65 -14.02 1.22
N GLN A 70 5.40 -13.91 0.80
CA GLN A 70 4.95 -14.28 -0.54
C GLN A 70 5.64 -13.44 -1.63
N ASN A 71 5.85 -12.14 -1.36
CA ASN A 71 6.45 -11.21 -2.30
C ASN A 71 7.99 -11.10 -2.18
N ARG A 72 8.64 -11.88 -1.32
CA ARG A 72 10.07 -11.71 -0.99
C ARG A 72 11.03 -11.88 -2.17
N ASN A 73 10.62 -12.67 -3.17
CA ASN A 73 11.44 -13.04 -4.32
C ASN A 73 11.05 -12.23 -5.58
N LEU A 74 10.21 -11.20 -5.46
CA LEU A 74 9.88 -10.34 -6.60
C LEU A 74 11.15 -9.63 -7.07
N SER A 75 11.47 -9.79 -8.34
CA SER A 75 12.61 -9.17 -9.00
C SER A 75 12.21 -8.17 -10.07
N ASP A 76 11.00 -8.29 -10.62
CA ASP A 76 10.47 -7.37 -11.61
C ASP A 76 10.09 -6.04 -10.95
N PRO A 77 10.69 -4.90 -11.37
CA PRO A 77 10.42 -3.61 -10.74
C PRO A 77 8.95 -3.16 -10.85
N SER A 78 8.21 -3.56 -11.89
CA SER A 78 6.79 -3.21 -12.03
C SER A 78 5.93 -3.95 -11.01
N SER A 79 6.24 -5.23 -10.80
CA SER A 79 5.60 -6.09 -9.80
C SER A 79 5.90 -5.60 -8.37
N ILE A 80 7.15 -5.19 -8.09
CA ILE A 80 7.52 -4.58 -6.79
C ILE A 80 6.72 -3.31 -6.55
N SER A 81 6.62 -2.43 -7.56
CA SER A 81 5.86 -1.18 -7.46
C SER A 81 4.38 -1.42 -7.21
N SER A 82 3.80 -2.39 -7.92
CA SER A 82 2.40 -2.79 -7.74
C SER A 82 2.14 -3.32 -6.33
N ALA A 83 2.96 -4.26 -5.85
CA ALA A 83 2.83 -4.82 -4.50
C ALA A 83 3.05 -3.77 -3.40
N PHE A 84 3.98 -2.85 -3.60
CA PHE A 84 4.24 -1.76 -2.66
C PHE A 84 3.07 -0.77 -2.61
N SER A 85 2.49 -0.43 -3.77
CA SER A 85 1.28 0.42 -3.86
C SER A 85 0.08 -0.24 -3.19
N GLU A 86 -0.12 -1.54 -3.42
CA GLU A 86 -1.14 -2.34 -2.75
C GLU A 86 -0.96 -2.31 -1.24
N GLY A 87 0.25 -2.60 -0.74
CA GLY A 87 0.55 -2.55 0.70
C GLY A 87 0.33 -1.16 1.32
N LYS A 88 0.61 -0.07 0.60
CA LYS A 88 0.25 1.30 1.05
C LYS A 88 -1.25 1.47 1.17
N SER A 89 -2.02 0.97 0.19
CA SER A 89 -3.49 1.00 0.24
C SER A 89 -4.04 0.20 1.42
N GLU A 90 -3.54 -1.03 1.61
CA GLU A 90 -3.87 -1.88 2.76
C GLU A 90 -3.56 -1.20 4.09
N LEU A 91 -2.42 -0.51 4.22
CA LEU A 91 -2.07 0.25 5.42
C LEU A 91 -3.11 1.34 5.72
N GLN A 92 -3.58 2.07 4.71
CA GLN A 92 -4.62 3.09 4.92
C GLN A 92 -5.95 2.48 5.35
N VAL A 93 -6.32 1.32 4.79
CA VAL A 93 -7.50 0.57 5.22
C VAL A 93 -7.35 0.12 6.67
N ALA A 94 -6.22 -0.50 7.02
CA ALA A 94 -5.95 -1.00 8.36
C ALA A 94 -6.02 0.12 9.40
N LYS A 95 -5.47 1.30 9.12
CA LYS A 95 -5.56 2.48 10.00
C LYS A 95 -7.00 2.92 10.27
N ARG A 96 -7.83 3.00 9.22
CA ARG A 96 -9.25 3.34 9.38
C ARG A 96 -9.98 2.27 10.20
N GLN A 97 -9.70 1.00 9.92
CA GLN A 97 -10.33 -0.11 10.64
C GLN A 97 -9.91 -0.13 12.11
N ALA A 98 -8.65 0.14 12.45
CA ALA A 98 -8.22 0.23 13.85
C ALA A 98 -9.04 1.25 14.65
N VAL A 99 -9.39 2.39 14.04
CA VAL A 99 -10.28 3.39 14.65
C VAL A 99 -11.70 2.85 14.81
N VAL A 100 -12.25 2.18 13.80
CA VAL A 100 -13.60 1.60 13.90
C VAL A 100 -13.67 0.55 15.02
N TYR A 101 -12.68 -0.35 15.09
CA TYR A 101 -12.61 -1.39 16.11
C TYR A 101 -12.43 -0.83 17.53
N SER A 102 -11.77 0.32 17.69
CA SER A 102 -11.64 0.96 18.99
C SER A 102 -12.96 1.55 19.48
N LEU A 103 -13.83 2.04 18.58
CA LEU A 103 -15.16 2.57 18.93
C LEU A 103 -16.11 1.47 19.44
N TYR A 104 -15.96 0.24 18.96
CA TYR A 104 -16.79 -0.91 19.32
C TYR A 104 -16.03 -1.95 20.15
N ALA A 105 -14.93 -1.55 20.79
CA ALA A 105 -14.11 -2.46 21.58
C ALA A 105 -14.93 -3.08 22.73
N PRO A 106 -14.90 -4.41 22.90
CA PRO A 106 -15.51 -5.07 24.04
C PRO A 106 -14.92 -4.56 25.36
N LYS A 107 -15.76 -4.41 26.40
CA LYS A 107 -15.31 -3.98 27.73
C LYS A 107 -14.41 -5.01 28.43
N ALA A 108 -14.59 -6.29 28.09
CA ALA A 108 -13.80 -7.39 28.60
C ALA A 108 -12.74 -7.82 27.58
N LYS A 109 -11.57 -8.20 28.07
CA LYS A 109 -10.51 -8.78 27.24
C LYS A 109 -10.91 -10.18 26.76
N SER A 110 -10.33 -10.60 25.64
CA SER A 110 -10.49 -11.97 25.14
C SER A 110 -9.90 -12.97 26.15
N VAL A 111 -10.50 -14.17 26.28
CA VAL A 111 -9.96 -15.26 27.10
C VAL A 111 -8.50 -15.56 26.76
N MET A 112 -8.13 -15.44 25.48
CA MET A 112 -6.76 -15.62 24.99
C MET A 112 -5.75 -14.61 25.58
N GLU A 113 -6.22 -13.49 26.14
CA GLU A 113 -5.41 -12.44 26.77
C GLU A 113 -5.46 -12.49 28.31
N MET A 114 -6.32 -13.33 28.89
CA MET A 114 -6.51 -13.41 30.34
C MET A 114 -5.50 -14.36 31.02
N GLU A 115 -4.93 -15.30 30.27
CA GLU A 115 -4.09 -16.40 30.77
C GLU A 115 -2.62 -16.27 30.30
N SER A 116 -2.03 -15.06 30.36
CA SER A 116 -0.58 -14.94 30.27
C SER A 116 0.01 -14.80 31.68
N HIS A 117 0.29 -15.94 32.30
CA HIS A 117 1.13 -16.03 33.49
C HIS A 117 2.58 -15.64 33.17
#